data_AF-A0A953QDW0-F1
#
_entry.id   AF-A0A953QDW0-F1
#
_cell.length_a   1.000
_cell.length_b   1.000
_cell.length_c   1.000
_cell.angle_alpha   90.00
_cell.angle_beta   90.00
_cell.angle_gamma   90.00
#
_symmetry.space_group_name_H-M   'P 1'
#
loop_
_entity.id
_entity.type
_entity.pdbx_description
1 polymer ?
#
loop_
_entity_poly.entity_id
_entity_poly.type
_entity_poly.pdbx_seq_one_letter_code
_entity_poly.pdbx_strand_id
1 'polypeptide(L)'
;MARTIGGRRAFEFSLARPFTPVRVAIDAETFLPLQTAHFEDDAVLGDAEITVRFPRWTTAGGVKVPAEIVRSLNGAVIQRDQRGPYEFAVGPDTGIFDVPADSTAPYDPVAALIGDQHPDLYDRGNSVGLLEGDPVTNVNLIEIAPAIFIVIGSTHHSLAIGTDHGVVVVEAPNDDSRSLAVLNALAQVFPGKPIQYVINTHHHHDHVGGLRTYVALGVPVVAPAADHDFLQSVFAAPHTVLPDTLARAPRPAQLIDVDSTGWSFTDGRTIQAMLLTSDHVDHQLVVYVPDAGLVFQSDLYYPHLLPPEQQPAPFRATTRALYQALVLDRGLDVQLVAAGHAGVATADDFRIAAGF
;
A
#
# COMPACT_ATOMS: atom_id res chain seq x y z
N MET A 1 -2.84 -23.34 -30.68
CA MET A 1 -3.84 -22.88 -31.67
C MET A 1 -3.69 -21.36 -31.79
N ALA A 2 -3.82 -20.80 -32.99
CA ALA A 2 -3.68 -19.34 -33.15
C ALA A 2 -4.86 -18.63 -32.46
N ARG A 3 -4.55 -17.70 -31.55
CA ARG A 3 -5.53 -16.86 -30.85
C ARG A 3 -5.58 -15.48 -31.49
N THR A 4 -6.70 -14.79 -31.38
CA THR A 4 -6.83 -13.40 -31.82
C THR A 4 -6.62 -12.47 -30.63
N ILE A 5 -5.65 -11.57 -30.71
CA ILE A 5 -5.37 -10.53 -29.71
C ILE A 5 -5.44 -9.16 -30.40
N GLY A 6 -6.31 -8.27 -29.91
CA GLY A 6 -6.51 -6.96 -30.52
C GLY A 6 -6.90 -7.02 -32.00
N GLY A 7 -7.64 -8.06 -32.40
CA GLY A 7 -8.04 -8.30 -33.79
C GLY A 7 -6.97 -8.94 -34.69
N ARG A 8 -5.78 -9.27 -34.17
CA ARG A 8 -4.68 -9.88 -34.93
C ARG A 8 -4.43 -11.31 -34.54
N ARG A 9 -4.09 -12.15 -35.51
CA ARG A 9 -3.71 -13.54 -35.28
C ARG A 9 -2.33 -13.60 -34.62
N ALA A 10 -2.18 -14.37 -33.55
CA ALA A 10 -0.95 -14.47 -32.79
C ALA A 10 -0.43 -15.90 -32.62
N PHE A 11 0.90 -16.04 -32.58
CA PHE A 11 1.57 -17.19 -31.98
C PHE A 11 1.80 -16.91 -30.49
N GLU A 12 1.32 -17.80 -29.63
CA GLU A 12 1.54 -17.71 -28.17
C GLU A 12 2.53 -18.78 -27.71
N PHE A 13 3.43 -18.38 -26.81
CA PHE A 13 4.28 -19.28 -26.04
C PHE A 13 4.46 -18.73 -24.63
N SER A 14 4.95 -19.57 -23.72
CA SER A 14 5.22 -19.18 -22.34
C SER A 14 6.72 -19.26 -22.06
N LEU A 15 7.25 -18.21 -21.44
CA LEU A 15 8.58 -18.18 -20.87
C LEU A 15 8.47 -18.61 -19.41
N ALA A 16 9.23 -19.62 -19.02
CA ALA A 16 9.30 -20.05 -17.63
C ALA A 16 9.99 -18.99 -16.77
N ARG A 17 9.44 -18.72 -15.58
CA ARG A 17 10.07 -17.94 -14.51
C ARG A 17 9.92 -18.71 -13.19
N PRO A 18 10.71 -18.38 -12.16
CA PRO A 18 10.63 -19.07 -10.86
C PRO A 18 9.25 -19.02 -10.21
N PHE A 19 8.48 -17.94 -10.45
CA PHE A 19 7.21 -17.70 -9.81
C PHE A 19 6.01 -17.94 -10.74
N THR A 20 5.72 -17.04 -11.68
CA THR A 20 4.67 -17.21 -12.68
C THR A 20 5.22 -17.12 -14.10
N PRO A 21 4.79 -18.00 -15.03
CA PRO A 21 5.25 -17.94 -16.41
C PRO A 21 4.75 -16.66 -17.09
N VAL A 22 5.57 -16.09 -17.95
CA VAL A 22 5.16 -14.95 -18.79
C VAL A 22 4.68 -15.50 -20.13
N ARG A 23 3.41 -15.26 -20.44
CA ARG A 23 2.83 -15.53 -21.76
C ARG A 23 3.24 -14.43 -22.71
N VAL A 24 3.76 -14.79 -23.86
CA VAL A 24 4.17 -13.87 -24.92
C VAL A 24 3.37 -14.20 -26.17
N ALA A 25 2.75 -13.17 -26.73
CA ALA A 25 2.04 -13.24 -28.00
C ALA A 25 2.77 -12.42 -29.07
N ILE A 26 3.09 -13.08 -30.17
CA ILE A 26 3.76 -12.50 -31.33
C ILE A 26 2.78 -12.46 -32.50
N ASP A 27 2.74 -11.33 -33.21
CA ASP A 27 1.93 -11.14 -34.40
C ASP A 27 2.34 -12.14 -35.49
N ALA A 28 1.37 -12.91 -36.02
CA ALA A 28 1.65 -13.96 -36.98
C ALA A 28 1.98 -13.45 -38.40
N GLU A 29 1.78 -12.16 -38.67
CA GLU A 29 2.09 -11.51 -39.95
C GLU A 29 3.36 -10.67 -39.86
N THR A 30 3.51 -9.88 -38.80
CA THR A 30 4.64 -8.95 -38.64
C THR A 30 5.80 -9.51 -37.83
N PHE A 31 5.58 -10.60 -37.08
CA PHE A 31 6.52 -11.17 -36.13
C PHE A 31 6.95 -10.21 -35.00
N LEU A 32 6.20 -9.13 -34.79
CA LEU A 32 6.42 -8.19 -33.69
C LEU A 32 5.63 -8.60 -32.45
N PRO A 33 6.11 -8.30 -31.23
CA PRO A 33 5.33 -8.49 -30.02
C PRO A 33 3.97 -7.78 -30.07
N LEU A 34 2.92 -8.50 -29.69
CA LEU A 34 1.57 -7.96 -29.52
C LEU A 34 1.22 -7.75 -28.05
N GLN A 35 1.59 -8.71 -27.21
CA GLN A 35 1.24 -8.70 -25.80
C GLN A 35 2.19 -9.57 -24.98
N THR A 36 2.50 -9.15 -23.76
CA THR A 36 2.93 -10.03 -22.67
C THR A 36 1.83 -10.10 -21.60
N ALA A 37 1.73 -11.23 -20.90
CA ALA A 37 0.83 -11.40 -19.78
C ALA A 37 1.40 -12.34 -18.72
N HIS A 38 1.28 -11.97 -17.45
CA HIS A 38 1.63 -12.82 -16.30
C HIS A 38 0.69 -12.52 -15.13
N PHE A 39 0.75 -13.37 -14.11
CA PHE A 39 0.02 -13.14 -12.86
C PHE A 39 0.99 -12.73 -11.76
N GLU A 40 0.55 -11.85 -10.88
CA GLU A 40 1.17 -11.56 -9.59
C GLU A 40 0.16 -11.79 -8.47
N ASP A 41 0.65 -11.91 -7.25
CA ASP A 41 -0.20 -11.84 -6.06
C ASP A 41 -0.22 -10.38 -5.57
N ASP A 42 -1.33 -9.69 -5.81
CA ASP A 42 -1.57 -8.33 -5.35
C ASP A 42 -2.30 -8.40 -3.99
N ALA A 43 -1.82 -7.67 -2.99
CA ALA A 43 -2.35 -7.75 -1.62
C ALA A 43 -3.85 -7.40 -1.50
N VAL A 44 -4.41 -6.67 -2.47
CA VAL A 44 -5.82 -6.25 -2.51
C VAL A 44 -6.60 -7.04 -3.55
N LEU A 45 -6.03 -7.25 -4.74
CA LEU A 45 -6.73 -7.89 -5.86
C LEU A 45 -6.56 -9.41 -5.92
N GLY A 46 -5.66 -9.99 -5.12
CA GLY A 46 -5.27 -11.40 -5.20
C GLY A 46 -4.51 -11.71 -6.48
N ASP A 47 -4.85 -12.82 -7.12
CA ASP A 47 -4.32 -13.27 -8.40
C ASP A 47 -4.62 -12.24 -9.50
N ALA A 48 -3.70 -11.30 -9.70
CA ALA A 48 -3.88 -10.17 -10.58
C ALA A 48 -3.15 -10.42 -11.91
N GLU A 49 -3.90 -10.41 -13.02
CA GLU A 49 -3.31 -10.51 -14.35
C GLU A 49 -2.79 -9.15 -14.80
N ILE A 50 -1.51 -9.10 -15.13
CA ILE A 50 -0.86 -7.94 -15.72
C ILE A 50 -0.64 -8.22 -17.18
N THR A 51 -1.09 -7.29 -18.02
CA THR A 51 -0.88 -7.37 -19.47
C THR A 51 -0.17 -6.13 -19.97
N VAL A 52 0.78 -6.31 -20.89
CA VAL A 52 1.45 -5.20 -21.60
C VAL A 52 1.24 -5.41 -23.08
N ARG A 53 0.54 -4.49 -23.74
CA ARG A 53 0.22 -4.55 -25.17
C ARG A 53 1.02 -3.53 -25.96
N PHE A 54 1.35 -3.89 -27.20
CA PHE A 54 2.11 -3.07 -28.14
C PHE A 54 1.28 -2.77 -29.39
N PRO A 55 0.20 -1.96 -29.28
CA PRO A 55 -0.76 -1.78 -30.36
C PRO A 55 -0.17 -1.08 -31.58
N ARG A 56 0.86 -0.24 -31.41
CA ARG A 56 1.44 0.58 -32.47
C ARG A 56 2.95 0.43 -32.49
N TRP A 57 3.47 0.06 -33.67
CA TRP A 57 4.89 -0.02 -33.96
C TRP A 57 5.27 1.01 -35.01
N THR A 58 6.45 1.61 -34.89
CA THR A 58 7.03 2.49 -35.91
C THR A 58 8.44 2.02 -36.28
N THR A 59 9.01 2.60 -37.34
CA THR A 59 10.42 2.42 -37.69
C THR A 59 11.20 3.66 -37.27
N ALA A 60 12.29 3.48 -36.55
CA ALA A 60 13.24 4.54 -36.26
C ALA A 60 14.66 3.97 -36.26
N GLY A 61 15.61 4.69 -36.89
CA GLY A 61 16.98 4.18 -37.06
C GLY A 61 17.09 2.85 -37.82
N GLY A 62 16.08 2.49 -38.63
CA GLY A 62 16.00 1.18 -39.31
C GLY A 62 15.50 0.02 -38.44
N VAL A 63 15.21 0.27 -37.16
CA VAL A 63 14.71 -0.73 -36.20
C VAL A 63 13.21 -0.52 -35.95
N LYS A 64 12.46 -1.61 -35.77
CA LYS A 64 11.06 -1.55 -35.32
C LYS A 64 11.02 -1.31 -33.81
N VAL A 65 10.32 -0.27 -33.39
CA VAL A 65 10.13 0.09 -31.97
C VAL A 65 8.65 0.32 -31.65
N PRO A 66 8.19 -0.01 -30.42
CA PRO A 66 6.80 0.17 -30.04
C PRO A 66 6.54 1.65 -29.74
N ALA A 67 5.74 2.29 -30.59
CA ALA A 67 5.33 3.68 -30.48
C ALA A 67 4.20 3.90 -29.47
N GLU A 68 3.51 2.84 -29.09
CA GLU A 68 2.53 2.83 -28.00
C GLU A 68 2.70 1.57 -27.17
N ILE A 69 2.67 1.73 -25.84
CA ILE A 69 2.64 0.63 -24.88
C ILE A 69 1.45 0.84 -23.94
N VAL A 70 0.65 -0.19 -23.76
CA VAL A 70 -0.54 -0.14 -22.90
C VAL A 70 -0.42 -1.21 -21.83
N ARG A 71 -0.32 -0.79 -20.56
CA ARG A 71 -0.33 -1.69 -19.40
C ARG A 71 -1.76 -1.80 -18.86
N SER A 72 -2.17 -3.00 -18.46
CA SER A 72 -3.45 -3.22 -17.83
C SER A 72 -3.35 -4.22 -16.68
N LEU A 73 -4.13 -3.96 -15.62
CA LEU A 73 -4.26 -4.78 -14.43
C LEU A 73 -5.70 -5.32 -14.39
N ASN A 74 -5.86 -6.64 -14.40
CA ASN A 74 -7.18 -7.29 -14.52
C ASN A 74 -8.02 -6.72 -15.68
N GLY A 75 -7.36 -6.39 -16.79
CA GLY A 75 -7.98 -5.80 -17.98
C GLY A 75 -8.25 -4.29 -17.92
N ALA A 76 -8.15 -3.65 -16.74
CA ALA A 76 -8.26 -2.20 -16.61
C ALA A 76 -6.94 -1.54 -17.04
N VAL A 77 -7.01 -0.56 -17.96
CA VAL A 77 -5.82 0.15 -18.43
C VAL A 77 -5.31 1.07 -17.33
N ILE A 78 -4.10 0.79 -16.83
CA ILE A 78 -3.45 1.58 -15.77
C ILE A 78 -2.39 2.53 -16.29
N GLN A 79 -1.86 2.27 -17.50
CA GLN A 79 -0.85 3.11 -18.12
C GLN A 79 -0.94 3.05 -19.64
N ARG A 80 -0.76 4.19 -20.28
CA ARG A 80 -0.61 4.30 -21.72
C ARG A 80 0.55 5.22 -22.05
N ASP A 81 1.62 4.62 -22.56
CA ASP A 81 2.79 5.34 -23.02
C ASP A 81 2.67 5.63 -24.52
N GLN A 82 2.83 6.89 -24.92
CA GLN A 82 3.10 7.26 -26.31
C GLN A 82 4.58 7.58 -26.42
N ARG A 83 5.31 6.82 -27.24
CA ARG A 83 6.77 6.91 -27.33
C ARG A 83 7.20 7.52 -28.67
N GLY A 84 8.18 8.41 -28.58
CA GLY A 84 8.79 9.12 -29.69
C GLY A 84 8.99 10.61 -29.41
N PRO A 85 9.82 11.31 -30.22
CA PRO A 85 10.67 10.77 -31.27
C PRO A 85 11.78 9.86 -30.71
N TYR A 86 12.31 8.96 -31.54
CA TYR A 86 13.39 8.06 -31.14
C TYR A 86 14.70 8.56 -31.70
N GLU A 87 15.68 8.72 -30.83
CA GLU A 87 17.06 9.01 -31.19
C GLU A 87 17.90 7.79 -30.85
N PHE A 88 18.58 7.24 -31.86
CA PHE A 88 19.52 6.14 -31.66
C PHE A 88 20.92 6.72 -31.65
N ALA A 89 21.53 6.75 -30.45
CA ALA A 89 22.95 7.04 -30.35
C ALA A 89 23.74 5.89 -30.98
N VAL A 90 24.56 6.17 -32.00
CA VAL A 90 25.49 5.20 -32.56
C VAL A 90 26.70 5.12 -31.64
N GLY A 91 26.89 3.97 -30.98
CA GLY A 91 28.01 3.76 -30.05
C GLY A 91 27.79 4.42 -28.69
N PRO A 92 26.73 4.06 -27.93
CA PRO A 92 26.65 4.48 -26.53
C PRO A 92 27.91 4.00 -25.80
N ASP A 93 28.42 4.84 -24.89
CA ASP A 93 29.45 4.40 -23.96
C ASP A 93 28.92 3.17 -23.22
N THR A 94 29.50 1.99 -23.44
CA THR A 94 29.03 0.76 -22.80
C THR A 94 29.22 0.82 -21.28
N GLY A 95 30.08 1.72 -20.79
CA GLY A 95 30.27 2.00 -19.39
C GLY A 95 29.01 2.47 -18.66
N ILE A 96 27.96 2.92 -19.37
CA ILE A 96 26.67 3.23 -18.74
C ILE A 96 25.96 2.01 -18.15
N PHE A 97 26.33 0.81 -18.58
CA PHE A 97 25.81 -0.46 -18.04
C PHE A 97 26.76 -1.11 -17.04
N ASP A 98 27.96 -0.54 -16.84
CA ASP A 98 28.88 -1.05 -15.85
C ASP A 98 28.30 -0.77 -14.45
N VAL A 99 28.28 -1.81 -13.61
CA VAL A 99 27.96 -1.63 -12.19
C VAL A 99 29.04 -0.72 -11.60
N PRO A 100 28.68 0.42 -10.98
CA PRO A 100 29.65 1.33 -10.38
C PRO A 100 30.58 0.57 -9.43
N ALA A 101 31.90 0.82 -9.51
CA ALA A 101 32.89 0.09 -8.70
C ALA A 101 32.71 0.31 -7.19
N ASP A 102 32.00 1.35 -6.80
CA ASP A 102 31.59 1.70 -5.44
C ASP A 102 30.22 1.11 -5.04
N SER A 103 29.52 0.42 -5.96
CA SER A 103 28.37 -0.41 -5.64
C SER A 103 28.83 -1.62 -4.81
N THR A 104 28.70 -1.49 -3.50
CA THR A 104 29.17 -2.46 -2.50
C THR A 104 28.04 -3.31 -1.91
N ALA A 105 26.80 -3.10 -2.35
CA ALA A 105 25.66 -3.85 -1.86
C ALA A 105 25.81 -5.33 -2.26
N PRO A 106 25.89 -6.27 -1.28
CA PRO A 106 25.95 -7.68 -1.61
C PRO A 106 24.64 -8.12 -2.26
N TYR A 107 24.71 -9.11 -3.14
CA TYR A 107 23.52 -9.76 -3.65
C TYR A 107 22.69 -10.33 -2.49
N ASP A 108 21.43 -9.89 -2.40
CA ASP A 108 20.47 -10.42 -1.43
C ASP A 108 19.50 -11.39 -2.15
N PRO A 109 19.58 -12.70 -1.89
CA PRO A 109 18.69 -13.68 -2.52
C PRO A 109 17.23 -13.51 -2.12
N VAL A 110 16.94 -12.92 -0.95
CA VAL A 110 15.57 -12.67 -0.50
C VAL A 110 14.98 -11.49 -1.28
N ALA A 111 15.70 -10.38 -1.38
CA ALA A 111 15.28 -9.23 -2.19
C ALA A 111 15.11 -9.61 -3.67
N ALA A 112 16.01 -10.45 -4.21
CA ALA A 112 15.90 -10.95 -5.57
C ALA A 112 14.63 -11.79 -5.78
N LEU A 113 14.29 -12.68 -4.84
CA LEU A 113 13.06 -13.47 -4.90
C LEU A 113 11.81 -12.58 -4.85
N ILE A 114 11.79 -11.60 -3.95
CA ILE A 114 10.68 -10.65 -3.80
C ILE A 114 10.46 -9.85 -5.10
N GLY A 115 11.54 -9.34 -5.70
CA GLY A 115 11.48 -8.66 -7.00
C GLY A 115 11.01 -9.57 -8.15
N ASP A 116 11.28 -10.88 -8.07
CA ASP A 116 10.78 -11.85 -9.04
C ASP A 116 9.29 -12.17 -8.85
N GLN A 117 8.78 -12.10 -7.61
CA GLN A 117 7.38 -12.37 -7.26
C GLN A 117 6.44 -11.20 -7.58
N HIS A 118 6.90 -9.96 -7.35
CA HIS A 118 6.06 -8.76 -7.47
C HIS A 118 6.68 -7.65 -8.34
N PRO A 119 7.27 -7.94 -9.52
CA PRO A 119 8.03 -6.94 -10.28
C PRO A 119 7.20 -5.71 -10.67
N ASP A 120 5.93 -5.89 -11.07
CA ASP A 120 5.08 -4.78 -11.46
C ASP A 120 4.50 -4.01 -10.28
N LEU A 121 4.27 -4.66 -9.13
CA LEU A 121 3.95 -3.96 -7.90
C LEU A 121 5.06 -2.96 -7.53
N TYR A 122 6.33 -3.40 -7.60
CA TYR A 122 7.48 -2.53 -7.34
C TYR A 122 7.63 -1.43 -8.39
N ASP A 123 7.48 -1.75 -9.68
CA ASP A 123 7.51 -0.74 -10.76
C ASP A 123 6.44 0.33 -10.55
N ARG A 124 5.22 -0.07 -10.17
CA ARG A 124 4.11 0.84 -9.88
C ARG A 124 4.38 1.69 -8.64
N GLY A 125 4.85 1.12 -7.54
CA GLY A 125 5.16 1.91 -6.35
C GLY A 125 6.35 2.85 -6.54
N ASN A 126 7.37 2.45 -7.31
CA ASN A 126 8.48 3.33 -7.69
C ASN A 126 8.01 4.51 -8.54
N SER A 127 7.03 4.31 -9.43
CA SER A 127 6.50 5.39 -10.27
C SER A 127 5.86 6.54 -9.49
N VAL A 128 5.48 6.30 -8.23
CA VAL A 128 4.92 7.30 -7.30
C VAL A 128 5.84 7.59 -6.11
N GLY A 129 7.08 7.08 -6.13
CA GLY A 129 8.11 7.35 -5.11
C GLY A 129 7.89 6.66 -3.77
N LEU A 130 7.16 5.55 -3.73
CA LEU A 130 6.71 4.91 -2.48
C LEU A 130 7.49 3.65 -2.07
N LEU A 131 8.41 3.12 -2.90
CA LEU A 131 9.03 1.80 -2.68
C LEU A 131 10.55 1.74 -2.95
N GLU A 132 11.36 2.58 -2.32
CA GLU A 132 12.81 2.31 -2.28
C GLU A 132 13.17 1.32 -1.15
N GLY A 133 13.24 0.03 -1.51
CA GLY A 133 14.26 -0.92 -1.03
C GLY A 133 14.24 -1.44 0.41
N ASP A 134 13.37 -0.97 1.31
CA ASP A 134 13.28 -1.52 2.67
C ASP A 134 12.33 -2.73 2.69
N PRO A 135 12.75 -3.93 3.14
CA PRO A 135 11.83 -5.03 3.33
C PRO A 135 10.68 -4.58 4.24
N VAL A 136 9.46 -4.69 3.72
CA VAL A 136 8.20 -4.36 4.38
C VAL A 136 8.10 -4.95 5.81
N THR A 137 8.89 -5.99 6.09
CA THR A 137 9.04 -6.66 7.39
C THR A 137 9.85 -5.93 8.46
N ASN A 138 10.53 -4.81 8.18
CA ASN A 138 11.25 -4.05 9.21
C ASN A 138 10.26 -3.39 10.18
N VAL A 139 10.31 -3.74 11.47
CA VAL A 139 9.39 -3.22 12.49
C VAL A 139 10.18 -2.58 13.61
N ASN A 140 9.98 -1.28 13.79
CA ASN A 140 10.50 -0.52 14.93
C ASN A 140 9.33 -0.02 15.78
N LEU A 141 9.31 -0.42 17.06
CA LEU A 141 8.27 -0.03 18.02
C LEU A 141 8.76 1.15 18.85
N ILE A 142 8.07 2.28 18.75
CA ILE A 142 8.35 3.46 19.58
C ILE A 142 7.15 3.67 20.49
N GLU A 143 7.34 3.56 21.81
CA GLU A 143 6.31 3.89 22.78
C GLU A 143 6.15 5.42 22.85
N ILE A 144 4.98 5.91 22.48
CA ILE A 144 4.68 7.36 22.38
C ILE A 144 3.74 7.85 23.49
N ALA A 145 3.05 6.92 24.15
CA ALA A 145 2.32 7.11 25.39
C ALA A 145 2.26 5.74 26.12
N PRO A 146 1.93 5.68 27.42
CA PRO A 146 1.92 4.41 28.16
C PRO A 146 1.09 3.32 27.47
N ALA A 147 1.76 2.23 27.10
CA ALA A 147 1.20 1.11 26.34
C ALA A 147 0.62 1.48 24.96
N ILE A 148 1.06 2.59 24.35
CA ILE A 148 0.73 2.98 22.97
C ILE A 148 2.01 3.09 22.17
N PHE A 149 2.10 2.30 21.10
CA PHE A 149 3.27 2.25 20.24
C PHE A 149 2.90 2.72 18.84
N ILE A 150 3.69 3.64 18.27
CA ILE A 150 3.75 3.74 16.81
C ILE A 150 4.65 2.60 16.31
N VAL A 151 4.14 1.88 15.33
CA VAL A 151 4.77 0.72 14.71
C VAL A 151 5.36 1.17 13.38
N ILE A 152 6.58 1.66 13.45
CA ILE A 152 7.30 2.20 12.29
C ILE A 152 7.65 1.05 11.35
N GLY A 153 7.38 1.28 10.07
CA GLY A 153 7.79 0.44 8.95
C GLY A 153 8.69 1.20 8.02
N SER A 154 8.65 0.85 6.74
CA SER A 154 9.22 1.66 5.66
C SER A 154 8.40 2.96 5.53
N THR A 155 7.65 3.13 4.45
CA THR A 155 6.85 4.32 4.20
C THR A 155 5.54 4.37 4.98
N HIS A 156 5.05 3.23 5.48
CA HIS A 156 3.79 3.11 6.24
C HIS A 156 3.98 2.69 7.70
N HIS A 157 3.12 3.19 8.57
CA HIS A 157 3.12 2.96 10.01
C HIS A 157 1.74 2.50 10.49
N SER A 158 1.74 1.72 11.57
CA SER A 158 0.54 1.36 12.31
C SER A 158 0.58 1.96 13.71
N LEU A 159 -0.54 1.98 14.42
CA LEU A 159 -0.59 2.24 15.86
C LEU A 159 -1.00 0.96 16.59
N ALA A 160 -0.34 0.64 17.69
CA ALA A 160 -0.76 -0.42 18.59
C ALA A 160 -1.13 0.17 19.95
N ILE A 161 -2.38 -0.03 20.36
CA ILE A 161 -2.94 0.49 21.60
C ILE A 161 -3.19 -0.68 22.54
N GLY A 162 -2.37 -0.80 23.59
CA GLY A 162 -2.60 -1.73 24.68
C GLY A 162 -3.84 -1.36 25.48
N THR A 163 -4.61 -2.39 25.83
CA THR A 163 -5.82 -2.34 26.68
C THR A 163 -5.67 -3.34 27.82
N ASP A 164 -6.62 -3.44 28.74
CA ASP A 164 -6.51 -4.38 29.88
C ASP A 164 -6.37 -5.82 29.39
N HIS A 165 -7.21 -6.25 28.45
CA HIS A 165 -7.32 -7.63 27.99
C HIS A 165 -6.68 -7.90 26.62
N GLY A 166 -6.27 -6.89 25.87
CA GLY A 166 -5.70 -7.10 24.54
C GLY A 166 -4.98 -5.90 23.93
N VAL A 167 -4.89 -5.89 22.60
CA VAL A 167 -4.31 -4.80 21.80
C VAL A 167 -5.27 -4.44 20.67
N VAL A 168 -5.48 -3.15 20.42
CA VAL A 168 -6.12 -2.65 19.20
C VAL A 168 -5.04 -2.14 18.26
N VAL A 169 -5.07 -2.61 17.01
CA VAL A 169 -4.16 -2.15 15.96
C VAL A 169 -4.92 -1.16 15.07
N VAL A 170 -4.31 -0.03 14.75
CA VAL A 170 -4.79 0.91 13.73
C VAL A 170 -3.85 0.81 12.54
N GLU A 171 -4.42 0.63 11.35
CA GLU A 171 -3.77 0.35 10.07
C GLU A 171 -3.11 -1.03 9.94
N ALA A 172 -3.29 -1.64 8.77
CA ALA A 172 -2.63 -2.88 8.36
C ALA A 172 -2.11 -2.72 6.92
N PRO A 173 -1.06 -1.92 6.73
CA PRO A 173 -0.62 -1.51 5.41
C PRO A 173 0.14 -2.63 4.69
N ASN A 174 0.37 -2.42 3.40
CA ASN A 174 1.17 -3.27 2.52
C ASN A 174 0.62 -4.68 2.32
N ASP A 175 1.09 -5.69 3.07
CA ASP A 175 0.83 -7.10 2.76
C ASP A 175 0.84 -8.03 3.98
N ASP A 176 0.67 -9.34 3.73
CA ASP A 176 0.72 -10.42 4.71
C ASP A 176 2.04 -10.44 5.48
N SER A 177 3.18 -10.22 4.81
CA SER A 177 4.50 -10.24 5.42
C SER A 177 4.68 -9.09 6.42
N ARG A 178 4.18 -7.89 6.09
CA ARG A 178 4.14 -6.74 7.00
C ARG A 178 3.39 -7.09 8.28
N SER A 179 2.18 -7.58 8.11
CA SER A 179 1.25 -7.83 9.20
C SER A 179 1.77 -8.92 10.12
N LEU A 180 2.35 -9.99 9.57
CA LEU A 180 3.02 -11.03 10.35
C LEU A 180 4.22 -10.49 11.15
N ALA A 181 5.04 -9.63 10.55
CA ALA A 181 6.16 -8.99 11.26
C ALA A 181 5.66 -8.10 12.41
N VAL A 182 4.62 -7.29 12.18
CA VAL A 182 3.98 -6.46 13.22
C VAL A 182 3.43 -7.33 14.35
N LEU A 183 2.66 -8.37 14.03
CA LEU A 183 2.09 -9.28 15.03
C LEU A 183 3.19 -9.96 15.88
N ASN A 184 4.29 -10.38 15.26
CA ASN A 184 5.43 -10.95 15.96
C ASN A 184 6.09 -9.96 16.92
N ALA A 185 6.27 -8.70 16.51
CA ALA A 185 6.83 -7.66 17.36
C ALA A 185 5.89 -7.30 18.52
N LEU A 186 4.58 -7.20 18.26
CA LEU A 186 3.58 -6.92 19.29
C LEU A 186 3.50 -8.04 20.33
N ALA A 187 3.68 -9.29 19.94
CA ALA A 187 3.72 -10.42 20.88
C ALA A 187 4.87 -10.32 21.90
N GLN A 188 5.96 -9.60 21.59
CA GLN A 188 7.07 -9.38 22.52
C GLN A 188 6.76 -8.32 23.57
N VAL A 189 6.08 -7.24 23.18
CA VAL A 189 5.75 -6.12 24.08
C VAL A 189 4.41 -6.29 24.79
N PHE A 190 3.50 -7.10 24.25
CA PHE A 190 2.21 -7.46 24.84
C PHE A 190 2.05 -8.98 24.98
N PRO A 191 2.89 -9.66 25.79
CA PRO A 191 2.90 -11.12 25.86
C PRO A 191 1.55 -11.66 26.35
N GLY A 192 0.98 -12.60 25.58
CA GLY A 192 -0.28 -13.26 25.90
C GLY A 192 -1.54 -12.44 25.64
N LYS A 193 -1.41 -11.18 25.22
CA LYS A 193 -2.56 -10.32 24.88
C LYS A 193 -3.00 -10.56 23.42
N PRO A 194 -4.26 -10.93 23.15
CA PRO A 194 -4.77 -11.04 21.79
C PRO A 194 -4.92 -9.67 21.12
N ILE A 195 -4.91 -9.65 19.79
CA ILE A 195 -5.41 -8.51 19.03
C ILE A 195 -6.95 -8.55 19.08
N GLN A 196 -7.57 -7.48 19.57
CA GLN A 196 -9.01 -7.39 19.77
C GLN A 196 -9.71 -6.83 18.54
N TYR A 197 -9.08 -5.85 17.88
CA TYR A 197 -9.58 -5.19 16.68
C TYR A 197 -8.40 -4.76 15.81
N VAL A 198 -8.63 -4.73 14.50
CA VAL A 198 -7.82 -3.97 13.55
C VAL A 198 -8.71 -2.88 12.95
N ILE A 199 -8.26 -1.63 12.99
CA ILE A 199 -8.99 -0.49 12.44
C ILE A 199 -8.31 -0.10 11.14
N ASN A 200 -9.01 -0.18 10.00
CA ASN A 200 -8.55 0.38 8.73
C ASN A 200 -9.11 1.80 8.59
N THR A 201 -8.26 2.76 8.26
CA THR A 201 -8.70 4.16 8.16
C THR A 201 -9.43 4.44 6.86
N HIS A 202 -9.00 3.85 5.73
CA HIS A 202 -9.61 4.05 4.42
C HIS A 202 -9.18 2.98 3.39
N HIS A 203 -9.90 2.92 2.27
CA HIS A 203 -9.78 1.89 1.22
C HIS A 203 -8.54 1.96 0.31
N HIS A 204 -7.61 2.90 0.50
CA HIS A 204 -6.43 2.95 -0.37
C HIS A 204 -5.61 1.67 -0.30
N HIS A 205 -5.03 1.30 -1.44
CA HIS A 205 -4.41 -0.01 -1.67
C HIS A 205 -3.34 -0.34 -0.63
N ASP A 206 -2.53 0.65 -0.31
CA ASP A 206 -1.39 0.61 0.59
C ASP A 206 -1.78 0.57 2.08
N HIS A 207 -3.05 0.83 2.42
CA HIS A 207 -3.62 0.78 3.77
C HIS A 207 -4.42 -0.50 4.09
N VAL A 208 -4.70 -1.30 3.06
CA VAL A 208 -5.66 -2.42 3.13
C VAL A 208 -4.98 -3.78 2.98
N GLY A 209 -3.86 -3.85 2.28
CA GLY A 209 -3.30 -5.13 1.84
C GLY A 209 -2.84 -6.08 2.95
N GLY A 210 -2.64 -5.61 4.18
CA GLY A 210 -2.34 -6.45 5.34
C GLY A 210 -3.56 -7.05 6.05
N LEU A 211 -4.78 -6.55 5.81
CA LEU A 211 -5.97 -6.88 6.59
C LEU A 211 -6.36 -8.36 6.55
N ARG A 212 -6.11 -9.04 5.43
CA ARG A 212 -6.40 -10.48 5.27
C ARG A 212 -5.71 -11.32 6.35
N THR A 213 -4.51 -10.94 6.77
CA THR A 213 -3.78 -11.56 7.89
C THR A 213 -4.58 -11.55 9.19
N TYR A 214 -5.17 -10.41 9.53
CA TYR A 214 -5.96 -10.23 10.75
C TYR A 214 -7.28 -11.01 10.67
N VAL A 215 -7.92 -11.03 9.50
CA VAL A 215 -9.12 -11.84 9.25
C VAL A 215 -8.83 -13.33 9.45
N ALA A 216 -7.69 -13.83 8.98
CA ALA A 216 -7.30 -15.23 9.18
C ALA A 216 -7.18 -15.60 10.67
N LEU A 217 -6.78 -14.64 11.51
CA LEU A 217 -6.73 -14.77 12.97
C LEU A 217 -8.08 -14.59 13.66
N GLY A 218 -9.13 -14.20 12.92
CA GLY A 218 -10.47 -13.90 13.42
C GLY A 218 -10.57 -12.59 14.17
N VAL A 219 -9.66 -11.66 13.90
CA VAL A 219 -9.74 -10.30 14.43
C VAL A 219 -10.81 -9.54 13.65
N PRO A 220 -11.80 -8.93 14.33
CA PRO A 220 -12.76 -8.05 13.67
C PRO A 220 -12.07 -6.81 13.08
N VAL A 221 -12.48 -6.47 11.86
CA VAL A 221 -12.00 -5.30 11.12
C VAL A 221 -13.01 -4.18 11.29
N VAL A 222 -12.57 -3.05 11.85
CA VAL A 222 -13.35 -1.81 11.97
C VAL A 222 -12.97 -0.90 10.82
N ALA A 223 -13.93 -0.44 10.02
CA ALA A 223 -13.65 0.33 8.81
C ALA A 223 -14.82 1.27 8.47
N PRO A 224 -14.63 2.29 7.60
CA PRO A 224 -15.73 3.09 7.08
C PRO A 224 -16.83 2.21 6.49
N ALA A 225 -18.09 2.49 6.82
CA ALA A 225 -19.24 1.75 6.27
C ALA A 225 -19.28 1.78 4.73
N ALA A 226 -18.78 2.86 4.12
CA ALA A 226 -18.69 3.01 2.67
C ALA A 226 -17.70 2.03 2.00
N ASP A 227 -16.74 1.51 2.75
CA ASP A 227 -15.69 0.61 2.25
C ASP A 227 -16.09 -0.87 2.40
N HIS A 228 -17.27 -1.17 2.96
CA HIS A 228 -17.71 -2.54 3.28
C HIS A 228 -17.62 -3.51 2.09
N ASP A 229 -18.28 -3.18 0.98
CA ASP A 229 -18.33 -4.04 -0.20
C ASP A 229 -16.94 -4.20 -0.84
N PHE A 230 -16.14 -3.14 -0.81
CA PHE A 230 -14.75 -3.18 -1.27
C PHE A 230 -13.93 -4.15 -0.41
N LEU A 231 -13.96 -4.02 0.92
CA LEU A 231 -13.24 -4.90 1.82
C LEU A 231 -13.71 -6.36 1.72
N GLN A 232 -15.01 -6.60 1.55
CA GLN A 232 -15.51 -7.94 1.26
C GLN A 232 -14.88 -8.52 -0.01
N SER A 233 -14.74 -7.71 -1.08
CA SER A 233 -14.09 -8.15 -2.32
C SER A 233 -12.61 -8.49 -2.10
N VAL A 234 -11.89 -7.73 -1.26
CA VAL A 234 -10.50 -8.01 -0.88
C VAL A 234 -10.38 -9.32 -0.14
N PHE A 235 -11.26 -9.59 0.83
CA PHE A 235 -11.22 -10.85 1.60
C PHE A 235 -11.66 -12.06 0.77
N ALA A 236 -12.47 -11.86 -0.27
CA ALA A 236 -12.90 -12.90 -1.19
C ALA A 236 -11.92 -13.15 -2.35
N ALA A 237 -10.97 -12.23 -2.58
CA ALA A 237 -10.00 -12.35 -3.68
C ALA A 237 -9.21 -13.67 -3.57
N PRO A 238 -9.02 -14.39 -4.69
CA PRO A 238 -8.21 -15.61 -4.70
C PRO A 238 -6.72 -15.24 -4.64
N HIS A 239 -5.96 -15.86 -3.73
CA HIS A 239 -4.50 -15.78 -3.68
C HIS A 239 -3.96 -17.19 -3.91
N THR A 240 -3.95 -17.65 -5.16
CA THR A 240 -3.47 -19.00 -5.53
C THR A 240 -2.06 -18.98 -6.08
N VAL A 241 -1.61 -17.84 -6.61
CA VAL A 241 -0.27 -17.61 -7.13
C VAL A 241 0.76 -17.56 -5.99
N LEU A 242 0.45 -16.82 -4.92
CA LEU A 242 1.20 -16.84 -3.65
C LEU A 242 0.22 -16.80 -2.48
N PRO A 243 -0.24 -17.97 -2.01
CA PRO A 243 -1.26 -18.01 -0.96
C PRO A 243 -0.81 -17.30 0.31
N ASP A 244 -1.57 -16.29 0.74
CA ASP A 244 -1.39 -15.53 1.98
C ASP A 244 -1.93 -16.29 3.21
N THR A 245 -1.87 -15.68 4.39
CA THR A 245 -2.34 -16.34 5.63
C THR A 245 -3.83 -16.68 5.57
N LEU A 246 -4.68 -15.83 4.96
CA LEU A 246 -6.10 -16.10 4.82
C LEU A 246 -6.40 -17.21 3.80
N ALA A 247 -5.70 -17.24 2.67
CA ALA A 247 -5.86 -18.31 1.68
C ALA A 247 -5.42 -19.67 2.24
N ARG A 248 -4.38 -19.70 3.09
CA ARG A 248 -3.89 -20.92 3.76
C ARG A 248 -4.82 -21.37 4.91
N ALA A 249 -5.47 -20.45 5.59
CA ALA A 249 -6.39 -20.72 6.70
C ALA A 249 -7.68 -19.89 6.58
N PRO A 250 -8.61 -20.27 5.67
CA PRO A 250 -9.80 -19.47 5.40
C PRO A 250 -10.67 -19.27 6.64
N ARG A 251 -11.09 -18.02 6.85
CA ARG A 251 -12.00 -17.62 7.92
C ARG A 251 -12.94 -16.53 7.41
N PRO A 252 -14.23 -16.53 7.80
CA PRO A 252 -15.12 -15.43 7.45
C PRO A 252 -14.64 -14.13 8.09
N ALA A 253 -14.63 -13.05 7.30
CA ALA A 253 -14.37 -11.72 7.79
C ALA A 253 -15.49 -11.24 8.72
N GLN A 254 -15.11 -10.55 9.79
CA GLN A 254 -16.03 -9.84 10.67
C GLN A 254 -15.80 -8.35 10.49
N LEU A 255 -16.65 -7.71 9.69
CA LEU A 255 -16.61 -6.27 9.46
C LEU A 255 -17.49 -5.55 10.48
N ILE A 256 -16.97 -4.46 11.04
CA ILE A 256 -17.68 -3.52 11.90
C ILE A 256 -17.69 -2.18 11.17
N ASP A 257 -18.87 -1.81 10.68
CA ASP A 257 -19.06 -0.61 9.89
C ASP A 257 -19.12 0.63 10.80
N VAL A 258 -18.31 1.63 10.44
CA VAL A 258 -18.29 2.93 11.10
C VAL A 258 -18.95 3.96 10.21
N ASP A 259 -20.07 4.51 10.68
CA ASP A 259 -20.78 5.60 10.02
C ASP A 259 -20.47 6.96 10.68
N SER A 260 -21.31 7.97 10.42
CA SER A 260 -21.13 9.31 11.00
C SER A 260 -21.30 9.37 12.53
N THR A 261 -21.87 8.34 13.16
CA THR A 261 -21.96 8.24 14.62
C THR A 261 -20.63 7.83 15.27
N GLY A 262 -19.70 7.29 14.48
CA GLY A 262 -18.40 6.82 14.93
C GLY A 262 -18.47 5.45 15.62
N TRP A 263 -17.32 5.00 16.10
CA TRP A 263 -17.19 3.76 16.84
C TRP A 263 -16.37 4.00 18.11
N SER A 264 -16.70 3.30 19.20
CA SER A 264 -15.94 3.40 20.43
C SER A 264 -15.84 2.04 21.12
N PHE A 265 -14.68 1.78 21.70
CA PHE A 265 -14.37 0.59 22.48
C PHE A 265 -13.65 0.99 23.76
N THR A 266 -14.06 0.40 24.88
CA THR A 266 -13.46 0.66 26.20
C THR A 266 -13.07 -0.65 26.87
N ASP A 267 -11.79 -0.75 27.20
CA ASP A 267 -11.21 -1.86 27.96
C ASP A 267 -9.98 -1.38 28.77
N GLY A 268 -10.21 -0.87 29.97
CA GLY A 268 -9.24 -0.10 30.77
C GLY A 268 -8.93 1.29 30.20
N ARG A 269 -8.93 1.42 28.87
CA ARG A 269 -8.75 2.63 28.06
C ARG A 269 -9.85 2.72 27.01
N THR A 270 -10.27 3.94 26.69
CA THR A 270 -11.23 4.21 25.61
C THR A 270 -10.51 4.53 24.31
N ILE A 271 -10.98 3.94 23.22
CA ILE A 271 -10.52 4.16 21.84
C ILE A 271 -11.75 4.57 21.03
N GLN A 272 -11.61 5.61 20.22
CA GLN A 272 -12.69 6.13 19.37
C GLN A 272 -12.22 6.20 17.93
N ALA A 273 -13.04 5.73 16.99
CA ALA A 273 -12.83 5.95 15.56
C ALA A 273 -13.92 6.91 15.06
N MET A 274 -13.52 7.98 14.39
CA MET A 274 -14.40 9.04 13.91
C MET A 274 -14.25 9.18 12.41
N LEU A 275 -15.38 9.25 11.72
CA LEU A 275 -15.39 9.48 10.28
C LEU A 275 -15.16 10.97 9.97
N LEU A 276 -14.21 11.23 9.08
CA LEU A 276 -13.93 12.54 8.48
C LEU A 276 -14.03 12.45 6.95
N THR A 277 -14.40 13.56 6.35
CA THR A 277 -14.36 13.78 4.91
C THR A 277 -13.24 14.75 4.59
N SER A 278 -12.50 14.51 3.51
CA SER A 278 -11.36 15.32 3.09
C SER A 278 -11.21 15.30 1.57
N ASP A 279 -10.30 16.13 1.06
CA ASP A 279 -9.92 16.08 -0.36
C ASP A 279 -9.08 14.83 -0.73
N HIS A 280 -8.65 14.05 0.27
CA HIS A 280 -7.94 12.79 0.07
C HIS A 280 -8.92 11.66 -0.26
N VAL A 281 -9.92 11.46 0.61
CA VAL A 281 -11.03 10.52 0.43
C VAL A 281 -12.31 11.04 1.09
N ASP A 282 -13.46 10.60 0.56
CA ASP A 282 -14.79 10.95 1.07
C ASP A 282 -15.03 10.46 2.51
N HIS A 283 -14.40 9.32 2.86
CA HIS A 283 -14.62 8.58 4.10
C HIS A 283 -13.29 8.07 4.67
N GLN A 284 -12.76 8.77 5.67
CA GLN A 284 -11.56 8.35 6.40
C GLN A 284 -11.83 8.28 7.90
N LEU A 285 -11.43 7.20 8.55
CA LEU A 285 -11.40 7.14 10.00
C LEU A 285 -10.16 7.82 10.55
N VAL A 286 -10.37 8.60 11.61
CA VAL A 286 -9.34 9.07 12.52
C VAL A 286 -9.58 8.44 13.88
N VAL A 287 -8.51 7.91 14.49
CA VAL A 287 -8.60 7.28 15.81
C VAL A 287 -8.18 8.29 16.88
N TYR A 288 -8.95 8.38 17.96
CA TYR A 288 -8.63 9.20 19.14
C TYR A 288 -8.61 8.35 20.40
N VAL A 289 -7.59 8.58 21.24
CA VAL A 289 -7.35 7.91 22.51
C VAL A 289 -7.35 8.99 23.61
N PRO A 290 -8.48 9.23 24.29
CA PRO A 290 -8.66 10.41 25.14
C PRO A 290 -7.70 10.51 26.31
N ASP A 291 -7.37 9.41 27.00
CA ASP A 291 -6.47 9.44 28.16
C ASP A 291 -5.02 9.80 27.80
N ALA A 292 -4.65 9.60 26.54
CA ALA A 292 -3.35 9.97 26.00
C ALA A 292 -3.37 11.31 25.23
N GLY A 293 -4.56 11.92 25.03
CA GLY A 293 -4.73 13.05 24.12
C GLY A 293 -4.19 12.76 22.71
N LEU A 294 -4.27 11.51 22.25
CA LEU A 294 -3.58 11.05 21.06
C LEU A 294 -4.55 10.85 19.89
N VAL A 295 -4.20 11.42 18.74
CA VAL A 295 -4.88 11.21 17.46
C VAL A 295 -3.98 10.37 16.55
N PHE A 296 -4.57 9.41 15.83
CA PHE A 296 -3.95 8.74 14.70
C PHE A 296 -4.76 8.94 13.42
N GLN A 297 -4.06 9.29 12.35
CA GLN A 297 -4.61 9.52 11.01
C GLN A 297 -3.59 9.05 9.96
N SER A 298 -4.00 8.65 8.76
CA SER A 298 -3.03 8.12 7.79
C SER A 298 -2.43 9.18 6.86
N ASP A 299 -3.28 9.97 6.20
CA ASP A 299 -2.92 10.75 5.00
C ASP A 299 -3.36 12.22 5.00
N LEU A 300 -3.86 12.71 6.12
CA LEU A 300 -4.35 14.08 6.26
C LEU A 300 -3.25 15.05 6.72
N TYR A 301 -2.24 14.53 7.43
CA TYR A 301 -1.08 15.26 7.89
C TYR A 301 0.17 14.37 7.86
N TYR A 302 1.31 14.92 7.44
CA TYR A 302 2.59 14.20 7.33
C TYR A 302 3.65 14.82 8.27
N PRO A 303 3.60 14.52 9.58
CA PRO A 303 4.56 15.02 10.57
C PRO A 303 6.01 14.78 10.16
N HIS A 304 6.87 15.79 10.31
CA HIS A 304 8.32 15.70 10.04
C HIS A 304 8.76 15.39 8.60
N LEU A 305 7.82 15.24 7.66
CA LEU A 305 8.18 15.20 6.23
C LEU A 305 8.81 16.54 5.80
N LEU A 306 8.28 17.65 6.33
CA LEU A 306 8.83 18.99 6.25
C LEU A 306 8.62 19.71 7.59
N PRO A 307 9.38 20.79 7.87
CA PRO A 307 9.09 21.66 9.01
C PRO A 307 7.62 22.11 8.99
N PRO A 308 6.93 22.18 10.16
CA PRO A 308 5.50 22.50 10.22
C PRO A 308 5.12 23.79 9.47
N GLU A 309 5.94 24.83 9.56
CA GLU A 309 5.70 26.11 8.90
C GLU A 309 5.93 26.09 7.38
N GLN A 310 6.47 25.00 6.83
CA GLN A 310 6.88 24.84 5.43
C GLN A 310 6.02 23.82 4.67
N GLN A 311 4.89 23.40 5.24
CA GLN A 311 3.97 22.49 4.56
C GLN A 311 3.43 23.13 3.26
N PRO A 312 3.56 22.46 2.10
CA PRO A 312 3.12 23.00 0.82
C PRO A 312 1.58 23.10 0.80
N ALA A 313 1.07 23.97 -0.07
CA ALA A 313 -0.35 24.32 -0.11
C ALA A 313 -1.36 23.14 -0.07
N PRO A 314 -1.21 22.06 -0.85
CA PRO A 314 -2.17 20.95 -0.79
C PRO A 314 -2.15 20.23 0.57
N PHE A 315 -0.97 19.88 1.10
CA PHE A 315 -0.86 19.19 2.40
C PHE A 315 -1.25 20.11 3.58
N ARG A 316 -1.00 21.41 3.46
CA ARG A 316 -1.44 22.38 4.45
C ARG A 316 -2.96 22.50 4.51
N ALA A 317 -3.66 22.39 3.38
CA ALA A 317 -5.12 22.44 3.33
C ALA A 317 -5.75 21.23 4.03
N THR A 318 -5.27 20.01 3.74
CA THR A 318 -5.74 18.78 4.42
C THR A 318 -5.42 18.80 5.91
N THR A 319 -4.22 19.24 6.30
CA THR A 319 -3.84 19.38 7.71
C THR A 319 -4.71 20.41 8.44
N ARG A 320 -5.05 21.54 7.79
CA ARG A 320 -5.96 22.55 8.33
C ARG A 320 -7.37 21.99 8.55
N ALA A 321 -7.91 21.23 7.58
CA ALA A 321 -9.23 20.62 7.69
C ALA A 321 -9.29 19.61 8.84
N LEU A 322 -8.23 18.80 9.02
CA LEU A 322 -8.08 17.90 10.15
C LEU A 322 -8.09 18.66 11.49
N TYR A 323 -7.29 19.73 11.60
CA TYR A 323 -7.22 20.54 12.82
C TYR A 323 -8.57 21.19 13.15
N GLN A 324 -9.23 21.77 12.15
CA GLN A 324 -10.56 22.35 12.30
C GLN A 324 -11.56 21.29 12.82
N ALA A 325 -11.60 20.13 12.19
CA ALA A 325 -12.56 19.08 12.51
C ALA A 325 -12.36 18.47 13.91
N LEU A 326 -11.11 18.32 14.37
CA LEU A 326 -10.81 17.66 15.63
C LEU A 326 -10.74 18.64 16.80
N VAL A 327 -9.99 19.73 16.66
CA VAL A 327 -9.69 20.64 17.77
C VAL A 327 -10.77 21.73 17.87
N LEU A 328 -11.12 22.36 16.76
CA LEU A 328 -12.01 23.54 16.78
C LEU A 328 -13.49 23.16 16.82
N ASP A 329 -13.90 22.18 16.01
CA ASP A 329 -15.32 21.79 15.90
C ASP A 329 -15.73 20.80 16.99
N ARG A 330 -14.89 19.80 17.27
CA ARG A 330 -15.17 18.76 18.26
C ARG A 330 -14.60 19.06 19.65
N GLY A 331 -13.71 20.04 19.78
CA GLY A 331 -13.12 20.39 21.07
C GLY A 331 -12.25 19.29 21.68
N LEU A 332 -11.64 18.43 20.86
CA LEU A 332 -10.79 17.34 21.36
C LEU A 332 -9.51 17.91 21.99
N ASP A 333 -9.12 17.33 23.12
CA ASP A 333 -7.84 17.61 23.75
C ASP A 333 -6.75 16.80 23.04
N VAL A 334 -6.12 17.41 22.03
CA VAL A 334 -5.08 16.78 21.22
C VAL A 334 -3.72 17.25 21.69
N GLN A 335 -2.93 16.30 22.21
CA GLN A 335 -1.57 16.48 22.70
C GLN A 335 -0.54 15.93 21.71
N LEU A 336 -0.87 14.82 21.04
CA LEU A 336 -0.02 14.13 20.07
C LEU A 336 -0.82 13.72 18.84
N VAL A 337 -0.19 13.84 17.66
CA VAL A 337 -0.72 13.32 16.40
C VAL A 337 0.27 12.34 15.80
N ALA A 338 -0.08 11.06 15.79
CA ALA A 338 0.63 10.02 15.07
C ALA A 338 0.06 9.85 13.66
N ALA A 339 0.92 9.47 12.72
CA ALA A 339 0.54 9.37 11.32
C ALA A 339 0.85 7.99 10.72
N GLY A 340 -0.01 7.53 9.81
CA GLY A 340 0.22 6.35 8.98
C GLY A 340 1.40 6.52 8.01
N HIS A 341 1.78 7.76 7.74
CA HIS A 341 2.99 8.13 7.04
C HIS A 341 3.82 9.14 7.84
N ALA A 342 5.15 9.06 7.67
CA ALA A 342 6.14 9.95 8.27
C ALA A 342 6.38 9.78 9.79
N GLY A 343 5.58 10.36 10.69
CA GLY A 343 5.96 10.36 12.10
C GLY A 343 4.91 10.84 13.10
N VAL A 344 5.36 11.39 14.22
CA VAL A 344 4.51 11.86 15.34
C VAL A 344 4.78 13.33 15.61
N ALA A 345 3.75 14.15 15.64
CA ALA A 345 3.83 15.58 15.95
C ALA A 345 3.26 15.93 17.32
N THR A 346 3.78 17.01 17.91
CA THR A 346 3.17 17.66 19.07
C THR A 346 1.91 18.45 18.68
N ALA A 347 1.09 18.80 19.67
CA ALA A 347 -0.06 19.70 19.47
C ALA A 347 0.33 21.05 18.83
N ASP A 348 1.48 21.60 19.22
CA ASP A 348 1.98 22.87 18.68
C ASP A 348 2.42 22.72 17.21
N ASP A 349 3.17 21.67 16.88
CA ASP A 349 3.54 21.38 15.49
C ASP A 349 2.31 21.19 14.63
N PHE A 350 1.31 20.46 15.12
CA PHE A 350 0.05 20.26 14.41
C PHE A 350 -0.70 21.59 14.18
N ARG A 351 -0.78 22.46 15.18
CA ARG A 351 -1.38 23.80 15.06
C ARG A 351 -0.64 24.67 14.03
N ILE A 352 0.69 24.68 14.08
CA ILE A 352 1.54 25.44 13.15
C ILE A 352 1.39 24.91 11.72
N ALA A 353 1.43 23.59 11.54
CA ALA A 353 1.24 22.94 10.24
C ALA A 353 -0.15 23.23 9.66
N ALA A 354 -1.18 23.23 10.49
CA ALA A 354 -2.54 23.64 10.13
C ALA A 354 -2.65 25.16 9.83
N GLY A 355 -1.65 25.96 10.21
CA GLY A 355 -1.59 27.40 9.98
C GLY A 355 -2.50 28.20 10.90
N PHE A 356 -2.54 27.82 12.17
CA PHE A 356 -3.16 28.56 13.27
C PHE A 356 -2.11 29.08 14.27
#